data_AF-A0AA88GJG0-F1
#
_entry.id   AF-A0AA88GJG0-F1
#
_cell.length_a   1.000
_cell.length_b   1.000
_cell.length_c   1.000
_cell.angle_alpha   90.00
_cell.angle_beta   90.00
_cell.angle_gamma   90.00
#
_symmetry.space_group_name_H-M   'P 1'
#
loop_
_entity.id
_entity.type
_entity.pdbx_description
1 polymer ?
#
loop_
_entity_poly.entity_id
_entity_poly.type
_entity_poly.pdbx_seq_one_letter_code
_entity_poly.pdbx_strand_id
1 'polypeptide(L)'
;MINPNEITNIKLKHVEKPSEKSGLDYKKCFSSGKSWFQLEKEKLSQYRQNQILAQLDQWVPLIPSQMTFDTEFIDIEKDVALVFIKYHEKFEFFHQNSGKHEKDRELHSEKEFVIQLIDSMKKDLSIQKLQQKIDDCRLWKGQKEEVRNPLFFKLSSRSPKDVTRMNDKNVDDLFEKDLKEYFPIESDRNNNSNRIVSFTRAATKLLQISSSNDVLELMLRSTRVYQDLIETYVDFWNDSSPTKNRIALREWDPSIDIRFEFRTFVVNSKLRACSQYNHVIYVEELEKYQNEIRTLIHNTTEYLQEHYFKDFFTTYVADFVIYPSFFDSIKLGVHAKDCSASSGEFIKLIELNPYEESTGTCLFSWKQDTHILPMPNSASLSSETSVSENNTFEYRFITKEFEKKYLSHHLKEVVADEFKYILKETVTNYI
;
A
#
# COMPACT_ATOMS: atom_id res chain seq x y z
N MET A 1 12.74 20.99 24.46
CA MET A 1 11.71 20.46 25.38
C MET A 1 10.38 21.11 25.02
N ILE A 2 9.48 20.36 24.40
CA ILE A 2 8.14 20.85 24.02
C ILE A 2 7.25 20.78 25.27
N ASN A 3 6.52 21.86 25.57
CA ASN A 3 5.62 21.96 26.71
C ASN A 3 4.41 21.03 26.51
N PRO A 4 4.18 20.01 27.36
CA PRO A 4 3.06 19.08 27.22
C PRO A 4 1.67 19.76 27.20
N ASN A 5 1.55 20.95 27.80
CA ASN A 5 0.29 21.71 27.85
C ASN A 5 -0.05 22.43 26.53
N GLU A 6 0.86 22.45 25.55
CA GLU A 6 0.58 22.98 24.20
C GLU A 6 -0.14 21.95 23.31
N ILE A 7 -0.10 20.66 23.66
CA ILE A 7 -0.72 19.57 22.90
C ILE A 7 -2.21 19.40 23.28
N THR A 8 -2.61 19.80 24.49
CA THR A 8 -3.98 19.57 25.01
C THR A 8 -5.08 20.41 24.34
N ASN A 9 -4.72 21.40 23.51
CA ASN A 9 -5.69 22.23 22.77
C ASN A 9 -5.87 21.82 21.30
N ILE A 10 -5.20 20.74 20.87
CA ILE A 10 -5.36 20.20 19.52
C ILE A 10 -6.66 19.39 19.48
N LYS A 11 -7.68 19.91 18.80
CA LYS A 11 -8.88 19.13 18.44
C LYS A 11 -8.46 18.12 17.35
N LEU A 12 -7.91 16.99 17.77
CA LEU A 12 -7.65 15.87 16.88
C LEU A 12 -8.99 15.43 16.27
N LYS A 13 -9.12 15.55 14.95
CA LYS A 13 -10.16 14.81 14.23
C LYS A 13 -9.80 13.34 14.37
N HIS A 14 -10.48 12.63 15.28
CA HIS A 14 -10.31 11.20 15.43
C HIS A 14 -10.52 10.52 14.07
N VAL A 15 -9.62 9.62 13.70
CA VAL A 15 -9.81 8.70 12.57
C VAL A 15 -11.12 7.95 12.83
N GLU A 16 -12.08 8.05 11.91
CA GLU A 16 -13.32 7.26 11.98
C GLU A 16 -12.94 5.77 11.94
N LYS A 17 -12.96 5.13 13.12
CA LYS A 17 -12.68 3.71 13.26
C LYS A 17 -13.84 2.91 12.66
N PRO A 18 -13.58 1.67 12.18
CA PRO A 18 -14.65 0.79 11.71
C PRO A 18 -15.48 0.27 12.90
N SER A 19 -16.33 1.12 13.51
CA SER A 19 -17.42 0.67 14.39
C SER A 19 -18.55 1.68 14.68
N GLU A 20 -18.72 2.80 13.99
CA GLU A 20 -19.95 3.62 14.21
C GLU A 20 -21.20 3.12 13.45
N LYS A 21 -21.06 2.19 12.48
CA LYS A 21 -22.20 1.64 11.72
C LYS A 21 -22.49 0.15 11.92
N SER A 22 -21.80 -0.54 12.83
CA SER A 22 -22.23 -1.89 13.19
C SER A 22 -23.40 -1.78 14.16
N GLY A 23 -24.62 -2.07 13.70
CA GLY A 23 -25.78 -2.18 14.58
C GLY A 23 -25.43 -3.02 15.81
N LEU A 24 -25.68 -2.47 16.99
CA LEU A 24 -25.34 -3.06 18.28
C LEU A 24 -25.83 -4.51 18.37
N ASP A 25 -24.91 -5.47 18.26
CA ASP A 25 -25.19 -6.89 18.48
C ASP A 25 -25.20 -7.18 19.99
N TYR A 26 -26.17 -6.57 20.70
CA TYR A 26 -26.37 -6.73 22.16
C TYR A 26 -26.47 -8.21 22.58
N LYS A 27 -26.87 -9.11 21.66
CA LYS A 27 -27.00 -10.54 21.93
C LYS A 27 -25.67 -11.21 22.27
N LYS A 28 -24.54 -10.76 21.70
CA LYS A 28 -23.20 -11.33 22.00
C LYS A 28 -22.66 -10.96 23.38
N CYS A 29 -23.10 -9.84 23.95
CA CYS A 29 -22.69 -9.44 25.30
C CYS A 29 -23.28 -10.38 26.37
N PHE A 30 -24.52 -10.83 26.21
CA PHE A 30 -25.18 -11.71 27.18
C PHE A 30 -24.62 -13.14 27.18
N SER A 31 -24.18 -13.66 26.04
CA SER A 31 -23.69 -15.04 25.94
C SER A 31 -22.24 -15.23 26.40
N SER A 32 -21.43 -14.17 26.41
CA SER A 32 -19.99 -14.25 26.72
C SER A 32 -19.63 -13.92 28.17
N GLY A 33 -20.56 -13.35 28.94
CA GLY A 33 -20.28 -12.86 30.30
C GLY A 33 -19.32 -11.66 30.37
N LYS A 34 -18.89 -11.13 29.22
CA LYS A 34 -18.02 -9.97 29.10
C LYS A 34 -18.86 -8.72 28.90
N SER A 35 -18.41 -7.58 29.46
CA SER A 35 -19.04 -6.30 29.15
C SER A 35 -18.78 -5.91 27.70
N TRP A 36 -19.67 -5.10 27.12
CA TRP A 36 -19.49 -4.54 25.78
C TRP A 36 -18.12 -3.85 25.62
N PHE A 37 -17.68 -3.12 26.65
CA PHE A 37 -16.38 -2.46 26.67
C PHE A 37 -15.19 -3.44 26.62
N GLN A 38 -15.29 -4.58 27.31
CA GLN A 38 -14.26 -5.62 27.26
C GLN A 38 -14.18 -6.26 25.87
N LEU A 39 -15.34 -6.55 25.26
CA LEU A 39 -15.40 -7.10 23.90
C LEU A 39 -14.82 -6.14 22.87
N GLU A 40 -15.12 -4.85 22.97
CA GLU A 40 -14.58 -3.85 22.05
C GLU A 40 -13.07 -3.68 22.22
N LYS A 41 -12.58 -3.71 23.47
CA LYS A 41 -11.14 -3.68 23.76
C LYS A 41 -10.42 -4.91 23.20
N GLU A 42 -11.02 -6.10 23.28
CA GLU A 42 -10.46 -7.33 22.72
C GLU A 42 -10.42 -7.27 21.19
N LYS A 43 -11.50 -6.82 20.53
CA LYS A 43 -11.52 -6.61 19.08
C LYS A 43 -10.46 -5.62 18.62
N LEU A 44 -10.33 -4.49 19.31
CA LEU A 44 -9.29 -3.49 19.02
C LEU A 44 -7.89 -4.07 19.20
N SER A 45 -7.67 -4.89 20.24
CA SER A 45 -6.39 -5.57 20.47
C SER A 45 -6.09 -6.57 19.36
N GLN A 46 -7.07 -7.35 18.92
CA GLN A 46 -6.93 -8.34 17.86
C GLN A 46 -6.68 -7.67 16.50
N TYR A 47 -7.47 -6.64 16.17
CA TYR A 47 -7.26 -5.80 14.99
C TYR A 47 -5.83 -5.26 14.97
N ARG A 48 -5.39 -4.65 16.07
CA ARG A 48 -4.03 -4.10 16.17
C ARG A 48 -2.96 -5.18 16.03
N GLN A 49 -3.16 -6.35 16.62
CA GLN A 49 -2.22 -7.46 16.48
C GLN A 49 -2.11 -7.93 15.02
N ASN A 50 -3.23 -8.04 14.31
CA ASN A 50 -3.22 -8.39 12.89
C ASN A 50 -2.51 -7.32 12.03
N GLN A 51 -2.80 -6.05 12.31
CA GLN A 51 -2.12 -4.92 11.66
C GLN A 51 -0.62 -4.94 11.91
N ILE A 52 -0.19 -5.18 13.16
CA ILE A 52 1.22 -5.33 13.52
C ILE A 52 1.86 -6.46 12.72
N LEU A 53 1.26 -7.65 12.69
CA LEU A 53 1.83 -8.80 11.98
C LEU A 53 2.02 -8.53 10.48
N ALA A 54 1.15 -7.72 9.88
CA ALA A 54 1.26 -7.32 8.48
C ALA A 54 2.31 -6.22 8.22
N GLN A 55 2.83 -5.56 9.26
CA GLN A 55 3.85 -4.51 9.10
C GLN A 55 5.11 -5.06 8.44
N LEU A 56 5.69 -4.26 7.56
CA LEU A 56 6.82 -4.65 6.72
C LEU A 56 8.03 -5.15 7.52
N ASP A 57 8.32 -4.51 8.66
CA ASP A 57 9.45 -4.87 9.52
C ASP A 57 9.23 -6.15 10.34
N GLN A 58 8.02 -6.70 10.33
CA GLN A 58 7.72 -7.99 10.97
C GLN A 58 7.99 -9.17 10.05
N TRP A 59 7.69 -9.06 8.76
CA TRP A 59 7.80 -10.21 7.84
C TRP A 59 8.97 -10.14 6.86
N VAL A 60 9.44 -8.96 6.47
CA VAL A 60 10.60 -8.86 5.54
C VAL A 60 11.85 -9.56 6.09
N PRO A 61 12.20 -9.43 7.39
CA PRO A 61 13.35 -10.15 7.94
C PRO A 61 13.21 -11.67 7.93
N LEU A 62 12.00 -12.21 7.76
CA LEU A 62 11.74 -13.65 7.79
C LEU A 62 12.00 -14.33 6.45
N ILE A 63 12.01 -13.59 5.34
CA ILE A 63 12.09 -14.17 4.00
C ILE A 63 13.39 -13.77 3.28
N PRO A 64 13.84 -14.54 2.27
CA PRO A 64 15.04 -14.21 1.50
C PRO A 64 14.85 -12.91 0.72
N SER A 65 15.93 -12.14 0.60
CA SER A 65 15.91 -10.86 -0.15
C SER A 65 15.55 -11.04 -1.62
N GLN A 66 15.77 -12.21 -2.21
CA GLN A 66 15.38 -12.49 -3.59
C GLN A 66 13.86 -12.48 -3.77
N MET A 67 13.11 -12.86 -2.73
CA MET A 67 11.65 -13.01 -2.77
C MET A 67 10.89 -11.71 -2.50
N THR A 68 11.61 -10.64 -2.16
CA THR A 68 11.03 -9.32 -1.93
C THR A 68 12.05 -8.24 -2.32
N PHE A 69 11.85 -7.01 -1.87
CA PHE A 69 12.75 -5.90 -2.14
C PHE A 69 13.67 -5.69 -0.94
N ASP A 70 14.95 -5.50 -1.22
CA ASP A 70 15.94 -5.15 -0.21
C ASP A 70 15.45 -3.93 0.56
N THR A 71 15.37 -4.04 1.89
CA THR A 71 14.75 -3.02 2.74
C THR A 71 15.65 -2.72 3.94
N GLU A 72 15.80 -1.44 4.26
CA GLU A 72 16.40 -0.96 5.50
C GLU A 72 15.35 -0.23 6.34
N PHE A 73 15.31 -0.57 7.63
CA PHE A 73 14.34 0.00 8.57
C PHE A 73 15.01 0.99 9.51
N ILE A 74 14.41 2.17 9.65
CA ILE A 74 14.87 3.24 10.54
C ILE A 74 13.77 3.52 11.55
N ASP A 75 14.10 3.40 12.83
CA ASP A 75 13.17 3.69 13.93
C ASP A 75 12.74 5.16 13.91
N ILE A 76 11.42 5.40 14.04
CA ILE A 76 10.86 6.71 14.31
C ILE A 76 10.76 6.88 15.84
N GLU A 77 11.54 7.79 16.38
CA GLU A 77 11.47 8.16 17.79
C GLU A 77 10.22 9.01 18.06
N LYS A 78 9.72 9.00 19.31
CA LYS A 78 8.45 9.68 19.63
C LYS A 78 8.53 11.19 19.39
N ASP A 79 9.65 11.81 19.74
CA ASP A 79 9.90 13.24 19.51
C ASP A 79 9.89 13.58 18.02
N VAL A 80 10.52 12.76 17.18
CA VAL A 80 10.45 12.86 15.72
C VAL A 80 9.00 12.81 15.23
N ALA A 81 8.21 11.82 15.67
CA ALA A 81 6.81 11.68 15.27
C ALA A 81 5.98 12.93 15.66
N LEU A 82 6.16 13.44 16.89
CA LEU A 82 5.46 14.63 17.36
C LEU A 82 5.84 15.90 16.57
N VAL A 83 7.08 16.01 16.11
CA VAL A 83 7.49 17.10 15.20
C VAL A 83 6.75 16.99 13.86
N PHE A 84 6.70 15.80 13.24
CA PHE A 84 5.96 15.62 12.00
C PHE A 84 4.47 15.93 12.13
N ILE A 85 3.80 15.43 13.19
CA ILE A 85 2.40 15.70 13.51
C ILE A 85 2.15 17.23 13.55
N LYS A 86 2.95 17.95 14.34
CA LYS A 86 2.84 19.41 14.49
C LYS A 86 2.99 20.16 13.16
N TYR A 87 3.91 19.74 12.30
CA TYR A 87 4.18 20.43 11.04
C TYR A 87 3.18 20.06 9.94
N HIS A 88 2.67 18.82 9.94
CA HIS A 88 1.56 18.41 9.08
C HIS A 88 0.29 19.22 9.38
N GLU A 89 -0.05 19.42 10.66
CA GLU A 89 -1.20 20.25 11.04
C GLU A 89 -1.09 21.69 10.53
N LYS A 90 0.12 22.27 10.53
CA LYS A 90 0.36 23.60 9.95
C LYS A 90 0.20 23.60 8.44
N PHE A 91 0.65 22.54 7.78
CA PHE A 91 0.48 22.34 6.34
C PHE A 91 -1.00 22.24 5.96
N GLU A 92 -1.77 21.42 6.67
CA GLU A 92 -3.22 21.31 6.48
C GLU A 92 -3.95 22.63 6.76
N PHE A 93 -3.56 23.36 7.81
CA PHE A 93 -4.11 24.67 8.10
C PHE A 93 -3.85 25.66 6.96
N PHE A 94 -2.66 25.65 6.37
CA PHE A 94 -2.38 26.47 5.18
C PHE A 94 -3.31 26.12 4.02
N HIS A 95 -3.44 24.83 3.68
CA HIS A 95 -4.32 24.39 2.59
C HIS A 95 -5.78 24.79 2.79
N GLN A 96 -6.30 24.69 4.00
CA GLN A 96 -7.69 25.07 4.32
C GLN A 96 -7.94 26.57 4.16
N ASN A 97 -6.91 27.42 4.30
CA ASN A 97 -7.02 28.87 4.20
C ASN A 97 -6.61 29.44 2.84
N SER A 98 -5.87 28.68 2.02
CA SER A 98 -5.37 29.12 0.70
C SER A 98 -6.38 29.06 -0.45
N GLY A 99 -7.49 28.33 -0.28
CA GLY A 99 -8.46 28.00 -1.34
C GLY A 99 -9.28 29.15 -1.97
N LYS A 100 -8.81 30.40 -1.89
CA LYS A 100 -9.45 31.59 -2.51
C LYS A 100 -8.59 32.31 -3.55
N HIS A 101 -7.39 31.81 -3.88
CA HIS A 101 -6.45 32.50 -4.76
C HIS A 101 -6.32 31.86 -6.16
N GLU A 102 -5.75 32.60 -7.12
CA GLU A 102 -5.42 32.09 -8.47
C GLU A 102 -4.43 30.90 -8.39
N LYS A 103 -4.71 29.83 -9.15
CA LYS A 103 -4.01 28.54 -9.10
C LYS A 103 -2.48 28.63 -9.18
N ASP A 104 -1.94 29.51 -10.03
CA ASP A 104 -0.49 29.60 -10.24
C ASP A 104 0.22 30.31 -9.08
N ARG A 105 -0.41 31.33 -8.49
CA ARG A 105 0.12 32.00 -7.29
C ARG A 105 0.05 31.06 -6.09
N GLU A 106 -1.02 30.28 -6.00
CA GLU A 106 -1.20 29.29 -4.94
C GLU A 106 -0.09 28.24 -4.96
N LEU A 107 0.24 27.69 -6.14
CA LEU A 107 1.34 26.75 -6.30
C LEU A 107 2.68 27.30 -5.80
N HIS A 108 3.10 28.47 -6.30
CA HIS A 108 4.38 29.03 -5.89
C HIS A 108 4.40 29.29 -4.37
N SER A 109 3.28 29.77 -3.81
CA SER A 109 3.15 29.98 -2.37
C SER A 109 3.24 28.69 -1.54
N GLU A 110 2.66 27.58 -2.02
CA GLU A 110 2.70 26.28 -1.34
C GLU A 110 4.12 25.72 -1.31
N LYS A 111 4.84 25.77 -2.44
CA LYS A 111 6.23 25.30 -2.53
C LYS A 111 7.13 26.04 -1.53
N GLU A 112 7.08 27.37 -1.53
CA GLU A 112 7.85 28.18 -0.58
C GLU A 112 7.46 27.89 0.86
N PHE A 113 6.17 27.69 1.13
CA PHE A 113 5.69 27.34 2.47
C PHE A 113 6.21 25.99 2.94
N VAL A 114 6.18 24.95 2.08
CA VAL A 114 6.70 23.62 2.39
C VAL A 114 8.21 23.66 2.64
N ILE A 115 8.97 24.41 1.85
CA ILE A 115 10.41 24.63 2.07
C ILE A 115 10.64 25.26 3.45
N GLN A 116 9.88 26.31 3.81
CA GLN A 116 9.99 26.97 5.12
C GLN A 116 9.64 26.03 6.29
N LEU A 117 8.63 25.18 6.13
CA LEU A 117 8.26 24.17 7.14
C LEU A 117 9.39 23.16 7.32
N ILE A 118 9.90 22.59 6.23
CA ILE A 118 11.01 21.63 6.25
C ILE A 118 12.26 22.26 6.89
N ASP A 119 12.66 23.46 6.47
CA ASP A 119 13.82 24.15 7.03
C ASP A 119 13.65 24.47 8.52
N SER A 120 12.42 24.70 8.96
CA SER A 120 12.11 24.87 10.37
C SER A 120 12.19 23.55 11.14
N MET A 121 11.74 22.43 10.55
CA MET A 121 11.87 21.09 11.14
C MET A 121 13.34 20.68 11.31
N LYS A 122 14.18 20.98 10.32
CA LYS A 122 15.63 20.68 10.34
C LYS A 122 16.41 21.37 11.45
N LYS A 123 15.83 22.36 12.14
CA LYS A 123 16.42 22.97 13.33
C LYS A 123 16.27 22.10 14.57
N ASP A 124 15.34 21.15 14.57
CA ASP A 124 15.18 20.17 15.64
C ASP A 124 16.26 19.10 15.57
N LEU A 125 16.93 18.85 16.70
CA LEU A 125 18.02 17.89 16.79
C LEU A 125 17.56 16.44 16.49
N SER A 126 16.32 16.08 16.83
CA SER A 126 15.77 14.75 16.56
C SER A 126 15.58 14.52 15.05
N ILE A 127 15.14 15.56 14.31
CA ILE A 127 15.02 15.52 12.86
C ILE A 127 16.39 15.43 12.18
N GLN A 128 17.40 16.19 12.66
CA GLN A 128 18.77 16.09 12.12
C GLN A 128 19.34 14.68 12.27
N LYS A 129 19.13 14.05 13.43
CA LYS A 129 19.55 12.66 13.66
C LYS A 129 18.82 11.68 12.75
N LEU A 130 17.51 11.86 12.53
CA LEU A 130 16.75 11.04 11.60
C LEU A 130 17.30 11.17 10.17
N GLN A 131 17.54 12.40 9.70
CA GLN A 131 18.11 12.64 8.37
C GLN A 131 19.46 11.96 8.22
N GLN A 132 20.33 12.07 9.22
CA GLN A 132 21.62 11.38 9.21
C GLN A 132 21.44 9.86 9.07
N LYS A 133 20.53 9.25 9.86
CA LYS A 133 20.21 7.81 9.71
C LYS A 133 19.68 7.47 8.31
N ILE A 134 18.86 8.34 7.71
CA ILE A 134 18.36 8.15 6.34
C ILE A 134 19.51 8.26 5.35
N ASP A 135 20.36 9.27 5.43
CA ASP A 135 21.48 9.48 4.51
C ASP A 135 22.58 8.40 4.65
N ASP A 136 22.70 7.77 5.82
CA ASP A 136 23.61 6.65 6.09
C ASP A 136 23.06 5.29 5.60
N CYS A 137 21.82 5.23 5.11
CA CYS A 137 21.19 4.00 4.62
C CYS A 137 22.07 3.32 3.56
N ARG A 138 22.31 2.01 3.76
CA ARG A 138 23.24 1.24 2.92
C ARG A 138 22.77 1.14 1.47
N LEU A 139 21.46 1.20 1.26
CA LEU A 139 20.83 1.03 -0.05
C LEU A 139 21.06 2.23 -0.97
N TRP A 140 21.47 3.39 -0.44
CA TRP A 140 21.86 4.53 -1.27
C TRP A 140 23.09 4.23 -2.13
N LYS A 141 23.98 3.32 -1.71
CA LYS A 141 25.24 3.07 -2.40
C LYS A 141 24.97 2.36 -3.73
N GLY A 142 25.17 3.08 -4.83
CA GLY A 142 25.12 2.50 -6.17
C GLY A 142 26.31 1.61 -6.50
N GLN A 143 26.26 0.99 -7.68
CA GLN A 143 27.38 0.20 -8.21
C GLN A 143 28.66 1.04 -8.42
N LYS A 144 28.51 2.36 -8.51
CA LYS A 144 29.60 3.34 -8.55
C LYS A 144 29.48 4.24 -7.33
N GLU A 145 30.59 4.50 -6.63
CA GLU A 145 30.61 5.29 -5.38
C GLU A 145 29.94 6.67 -5.51
N GLU A 146 29.91 7.25 -6.72
CA GLU A 146 29.36 8.58 -6.99
C GLU A 146 27.86 8.60 -7.33
N VAL A 147 27.23 7.45 -7.59
CA VAL A 147 25.83 7.39 -8.01
C VAL A 147 24.97 6.84 -6.88
N ARG A 148 24.04 7.64 -6.37
CA ARG A 148 23.03 7.16 -5.42
C ARG A 148 21.98 6.34 -6.16
N ASN A 149 21.70 5.13 -5.67
CA ASN A 149 20.53 4.38 -6.13
C ASN A 149 19.26 5.08 -5.64
N PRO A 150 18.24 5.27 -6.50
CA PRO A 150 16.94 5.71 -6.01
C PRO A 150 16.36 4.67 -5.05
N LEU A 151 15.55 5.11 -4.09
CA LEU A 151 14.84 4.25 -3.16
C LEU A 151 13.34 4.51 -3.23
N PHE A 152 12.57 3.60 -2.64
CA PHE A 152 11.16 3.75 -2.37
C PHE A 152 10.93 3.97 -0.87
N PHE A 153 10.15 4.98 -0.51
CA PHE A 153 9.80 5.29 0.88
C PHE A 153 8.39 4.79 1.22
N LYS A 154 8.27 4.10 2.37
CA LYS A 154 7.01 3.94 3.09
C LYS A 154 7.23 3.86 4.60
N LEU A 155 6.15 3.94 5.37
CA LEU A 155 6.19 3.43 6.75
C LEU A 155 6.04 1.90 6.75
N SER A 156 6.39 1.28 7.87
CA SER A 156 6.11 -0.14 8.13
C SER A 156 4.64 -0.52 7.85
N SER A 157 3.70 0.39 8.11
CA SER A 157 2.27 0.21 7.89
C SER A 157 1.81 0.57 6.46
N ARG A 158 2.00 1.81 6.01
CA ARG A 158 1.43 2.31 4.75
C ARG A 158 2.40 3.20 3.98
N SER A 159 2.21 3.24 2.66
CA SER A 159 2.95 4.14 1.75
C SER A 159 2.20 5.48 1.60
N PRO A 160 2.91 6.61 1.36
CA PRO A 160 2.32 7.95 1.25
C PRO A 160 1.70 8.22 -0.14
N LYS A 161 0.86 7.28 -0.59
CA LYS A 161 0.27 7.24 -1.93
C LYS A 161 -0.75 8.36 -2.19
N ASP A 162 -1.18 9.05 -1.14
CA ASP A 162 -2.03 10.23 -1.17
C ASP A 162 -1.30 11.51 -1.56
N VAL A 163 0.05 11.50 -1.57
CA VAL A 163 0.85 12.63 -2.06
C VAL A 163 0.80 12.67 -3.57
N THR A 164 0.24 13.74 -4.15
CA THR A 164 0.20 13.95 -5.61
C THR A 164 1.26 14.93 -6.10
N ARG A 165 2.01 15.56 -5.19
CA ARG A 165 2.97 16.62 -5.51
C ARG A 165 4.14 16.67 -4.52
N MET A 166 5.31 16.96 -5.06
CA MET A 166 6.51 17.39 -4.34
C MET A 166 7.06 18.70 -4.93
N ASN A 167 8.04 19.30 -4.28
CA ASN A 167 8.62 20.59 -4.66
C ASN A 167 9.25 20.60 -6.07
N ASP A 168 9.71 19.45 -6.56
CA ASP A 168 10.39 19.27 -7.85
C ASP A 168 9.62 18.38 -8.83
N LYS A 169 8.54 17.73 -8.40
CA LYS A 169 7.77 16.74 -9.17
C LYS A 169 6.28 16.90 -8.92
N ASN A 170 5.47 16.79 -9.97
CA ASN A 170 4.01 16.67 -9.86
C ASN A 170 3.55 15.43 -10.63
N VAL A 171 2.53 14.74 -10.11
CA VAL A 171 2.00 13.54 -10.76
C VAL A 171 1.46 13.84 -12.16
N ASP A 172 0.87 15.03 -12.38
CA ASP A 172 0.33 15.41 -13.69
C ASP A 172 1.44 15.53 -14.76
N ASP A 173 2.57 16.15 -14.41
CA ASP A 173 3.69 16.31 -15.33
C ASP A 173 4.34 14.97 -15.66
N LEU A 174 4.48 14.11 -14.64
CA LEU A 174 4.98 12.74 -14.79
C LEU A 174 4.03 11.89 -15.64
N PHE A 175 2.72 12.05 -15.44
CA PHE A 175 1.68 11.36 -16.19
C PHE A 175 1.71 11.75 -17.67
N GLU A 176 1.72 13.05 -17.98
CA GLU A 176 1.78 13.52 -19.36
C GLU A 176 3.06 13.10 -20.07
N LYS A 177 4.18 13.06 -19.34
CA LYS A 177 5.45 12.55 -19.85
C LYS A 177 5.36 11.05 -20.16
N ASP A 178 4.92 10.23 -19.20
CA ASP A 178 4.80 8.78 -19.36
C ASP A 178 3.82 8.42 -20.49
N LEU A 179 2.66 9.08 -20.54
CA LEU A 179 1.64 8.86 -21.55
C LEU A 179 2.17 9.12 -22.97
N LYS A 180 2.97 10.18 -23.16
CA LYS A 180 3.59 10.49 -24.47
C LYS A 180 4.72 9.53 -24.83
N GLU A 181 5.49 9.09 -23.83
CA GLU A 181 6.64 8.21 -23.99
C GLU A 181 6.21 6.79 -24.39
N TYR A 182 5.24 6.21 -23.69
CA TYR A 182 4.78 4.83 -23.92
C TYR A 182 3.64 4.71 -24.93
N PHE A 183 2.87 5.78 -25.16
CA PHE A 183 1.73 5.79 -26.08
C PHE A 183 1.85 6.97 -27.07
N PRO A 184 2.76 6.88 -28.06
CA PRO A 184 3.01 7.97 -29.00
C PRO A 184 1.85 8.24 -29.98
N ILE A 185 0.94 7.28 -30.15
CA ILE A 185 -0.25 7.40 -31.01
C ILE A 185 -1.40 8.01 -30.20
N GLU A 186 -2.09 8.99 -30.77
CA GLU A 186 -3.17 9.71 -30.07
C GLU A 186 -4.35 8.81 -29.67
N SER A 187 -4.71 7.83 -30.51
CA SER A 187 -5.74 6.84 -30.17
C SER A 187 -5.39 6.04 -28.92
N ASP A 188 -4.11 5.72 -28.74
CA ASP A 188 -3.63 4.96 -27.58
C ASP A 188 -3.58 5.82 -26.32
N ARG A 189 -3.27 7.11 -26.45
CA ARG A 189 -3.36 8.07 -25.32
C ARG A 189 -4.79 8.28 -24.85
N ASN A 190 -5.75 8.15 -25.75
CA ASN A 190 -7.18 8.27 -25.43
C ASN A 190 -7.77 6.96 -24.89
N ASN A 191 -7.01 5.85 -24.90
CA ASN A 191 -7.43 4.60 -24.27
C ASN A 191 -7.35 4.72 -22.73
N ASN A 192 -8.47 4.43 -22.05
CA ASN A 192 -8.56 4.58 -20.60
C ASN A 192 -7.62 3.65 -19.82
N SER A 193 -7.44 2.41 -20.28
CA SER A 193 -6.49 1.46 -19.65
C SER A 193 -5.07 2.01 -19.72
N ASN A 194 -4.65 2.55 -20.86
CA ASN A 194 -3.33 3.18 -21.02
C ASN A 194 -3.16 4.41 -20.12
N ARG A 195 -4.18 5.26 -20.01
CA ARG A 195 -4.15 6.43 -19.11
C ARG A 195 -4.03 6.04 -17.64
N ILE A 196 -4.77 5.03 -17.20
CA ILE A 196 -4.69 4.53 -15.81
C ILE A 196 -3.31 3.95 -15.53
N VAL A 197 -2.73 3.19 -16.48
CA VAL A 197 -1.37 2.66 -16.37
C VAL A 197 -0.36 3.80 -16.24
N SER A 198 -0.40 4.80 -17.14
CA SER A 198 0.52 5.94 -17.08
C SER A 198 0.35 6.75 -15.79
N PHE A 199 -0.89 6.95 -15.33
CA PHE A 199 -1.12 7.68 -14.08
C PHE A 199 -0.55 6.92 -12.88
N THR A 200 -0.77 5.62 -12.82
CA THR A 200 -0.29 4.80 -11.70
C THR A 200 1.25 4.69 -11.72
N ARG A 201 1.89 4.62 -12.91
CA ARG A 201 3.36 4.72 -13.04
C ARG A 201 3.87 6.07 -12.58
N ALA A 202 3.21 7.17 -12.97
CA ALA A 202 3.55 8.52 -12.54
C ALA A 202 3.43 8.69 -11.01
N ALA A 203 2.34 8.18 -10.42
CA ALA A 203 2.14 8.17 -8.96
C ALA A 203 3.22 7.36 -8.25
N THR A 204 3.56 6.18 -8.77
CA THR A 204 4.65 5.35 -8.22
C THR A 204 6.00 6.05 -8.36
N LYS A 205 6.26 6.70 -9.49
CA LYS A 205 7.49 7.46 -9.75
C LYS A 205 7.64 8.67 -8.83
N LEU A 206 6.54 9.29 -8.42
CA LEU A 206 6.56 10.38 -7.43
C LEU A 206 7.07 9.89 -6.07
N LEU A 207 6.81 8.62 -5.72
CA LEU A 207 7.29 7.98 -4.48
C LEU A 207 8.77 7.57 -4.53
N GLN A 208 9.43 7.76 -5.69
CA GLN A 208 10.86 7.56 -5.83
C GLN A 208 11.63 8.69 -5.14
N ILE A 209 12.39 8.30 -4.11
CA ILE A 209 13.23 9.21 -3.32
C ILE A 209 14.71 9.11 -3.72
N SER A 210 15.41 10.21 -3.53
CA SER A 210 16.83 10.40 -3.86
C SER A 210 17.62 11.06 -2.72
N SER A 211 16.93 11.55 -1.69
CA SER A 211 17.53 12.25 -0.56
C SER A 211 16.71 12.09 0.72
N SER A 212 17.31 12.40 1.87
CA SER A 212 16.57 12.51 3.13
C SER A 212 15.50 13.62 3.09
N ASN A 213 15.70 14.69 2.30
CA ASN A 213 14.70 15.75 2.14
C ASN A 213 13.42 15.23 1.46
N ASP A 214 13.54 14.34 0.49
CA ASP A 214 12.38 13.75 -0.19
C ASP A 214 11.53 12.96 0.81
N VAL A 215 12.17 12.23 1.74
CA VAL A 215 11.49 11.52 2.84
C VAL A 215 10.77 12.49 3.77
N LEU A 216 11.46 13.57 4.22
CA LEU A 216 10.84 14.57 5.08
C LEU A 216 9.62 15.22 4.40
N GLU A 217 9.72 15.52 3.11
CA GLU A 217 8.64 16.12 2.34
C GLU A 217 7.45 15.16 2.18
N LEU A 218 7.70 13.89 1.81
CA LEU A 218 6.64 12.87 1.71
C LEU A 218 5.94 12.65 3.06
N MET A 219 6.69 12.59 4.16
CA MET A 219 6.12 12.47 5.50
C MET A 219 5.32 13.70 5.91
N LEU A 220 5.77 14.91 5.55
CA LEU A 220 5.06 16.16 5.83
C LEU A 220 3.73 16.23 5.06
N ARG A 221 3.72 15.83 3.79
CA ARG A 221 2.56 16.00 2.89
C ARG A 221 1.51 14.90 3.03
N SER A 222 1.90 13.69 3.43
CA SER A 222 0.97 12.56 3.46
C SER A 222 0.08 12.57 4.70
N THR A 223 -1.23 12.65 4.45
CA THR A 223 -2.28 12.41 5.46
C THR A 223 -2.26 10.96 5.95
N ARG A 224 -1.95 9.98 5.07
CA ARG A 224 -1.83 8.56 5.48
C ARG A 224 -0.71 8.37 6.51
N VAL A 225 0.46 8.96 6.26
CA VAL A 225 1.59 8.95 7.20
C VAL A 225 1.21 9.66 8.50
N TYR A 226 0.60 10.84 8.42
CA TYR A 226 0.13 11.58 9.59
C TYR A 226 -0.80 10.72 10.47
N GLN A 227 -1.80 10.06 9.87
CA GLN A 227 -2.72 9.17 10.59
C GLN A 227 -1.98 8.01 11.27
N ASP A 228 -1.02 7.37 10.59
CA ASP A 228 -0.20 6.30 11.17
C ASP A 228 0.63 6.77 12.37
N LEU A 229 1.17 7.99 12.31
CA LEU A 229 1.92 8.60 13.40
C LEU A 229 1.01 8.94 14.60
N ILE A 230 -0.17 9.52 14.37
CA ILE A 230 -1.16 9.78 15.43
C ILE A 230 -1.57 8.47 16.10
N GLU A 231 -1.97 7.48 15.30
CA GLU A 231 -2.42 6.19 15.81
C GLU A 231 -1.33 5.55 16.69
N THR A 232 -0.08 5.51 16.21
CA THR A 232 1.02 4.84 16.90
C THR A 232 1.54 5.61 18.12
N TYR A 233 1.75 6.92 17.99
CA TYR A 233 2.51 7.73 18.96
C TYR A 233 1.64 8.62 19.86
N VAL A 234 0.34 8.71 19.58
CA VAL A 234 -0.62 9.46 20.38
C VAL A 234 -1.68 8.52 20.95
N ASP A 235 -2.44 7.84 20.09
CA ASP A 235 -3.61 7.05 20.52
C ASP A 235 -3.20 5.76 21.25
N PHE A 236 -2.15 5.11 20.76
CA PHE A 236 -1.74 3.80 21.23
C PHE A 236 -0.32 3.73 21.78
N TRP A 237 0.29 4.89 22.04
CA TRP A 237 1.62 4.95 22.61
C TRP A 237 1.64 4.35 24.01
N ASN A 238 2.58 3.44 24.22
CA ASN A 238 2.98 2.96 25.53
C ASN A 238 4.50 2.79 25.48
N ASP A 239 5.21 3.20 26.53
CA ASP A 239 6.67 3.01 26.62
C ASP A 239 7.05 1.53 26.59
N SER A 240 6.11 0.65 26.97
CA SER A 240 6.23 -0.81 26.86
C SER A 240 5.66 -1.38 25.55
N SER A 241 5.19 -0.56 24.61
CA SER A 241 4.64 -1.03 23.34
C SER A 241 5.78 -1.65 22.51
N PRO A 242 5.69 -2.95 22.18
CA PRO A 242 6.76 -3.62 21.43
C PRO A 242 6.87 -3.12 19.99
N THR A 243 5.85 -2.45 19.47
CA THR A 243 5.73 -2.11 18.05
C THR A 243 5.70 -0.60 17.86
N LYS A 244 6.73 -0.10 17.19
CA LYS A 244 6.86 1.29 16.74
C LYS A 244 6.73 1.29 15.23
N ASN A 245 6.19 2.37 14.68
CA ASN A 245 6.23 2.56 13.24
C ASN A 245 7.65 2.89 12.81
N ARG A 246 8.12 2.31 11.71
CA ARG A 246 9.47 2.54 11.19
C ARG A 246 9.38 3.14 9.80
N ILE A 247 10.40 3.89 9.42
CA ILE A 247 10.65 4.21 8.03
C ILE A 247 11.22 2.96 7.38
N ALA A 248 10.61 2.54 6.27
CA ALA A 248 11.15 1.50 5.40
C ALA A 248 11.68 2.16 4.12
N LEU A 249 13.00 2.12 3.97
CA LEU A 249 13.68 2.50 2.74
C LEU A 249 13.90 1.23 1.93
N ARG A 250 13.18 1.07 0.83
CA ARG A 250 13.26 -0.11 -0.03
C ARG A 250 14.03 0.21 -1.30
N GLU A 251 14.71 -0.79 -1.85
CA GLU A 251 15.27 -0.74 -3.20
C GLU A 251 14.20 -0.29 -4.20
N TRP A 252 14.53 0.70 -5.03
CA TRP A 252 13.70 1.07 -6.16
C TRP A 252 13.99 0.14 -7.34
N ASP A 253 12.98 -0.62 -7.76
CA ASP A 253 13.09 -1.48 -8.94
C ASP A 253 12.33 -0.89 -10.14
N PRO A 254 13.02 -0.38 -11.17
CA PRO A 254 12.37 0.20 -12.34
C PRO A 254 11.75 -0.83 -13.28
N SER A 255 11.99 -2.14 -13.07
CA SER A 255 11.44 -3.22 -13.89
C SER A 255 10.07 -3.71 -13.44
N ILE A 256 9.57 -3.22 -12.29
CA ILE A 256 8.21 -3.46 -11.82
C ILE A 256 7.22 -2.87 -12.84
N ASP A 257 6.32 -3.72 -13.32
CA ASP A 257 5.13 -3.29 -14.05
C ASP A 257 3.88 -3.55 -13.20
N ILE A 258 3.31 -2.47 -12.69
CA ILE A 258 2.08 -2.43 -11.89
C ILE A 258 0.87 -3.15 -12.52
N ARG A 259 0.88 -3.39 -13.84
CA ARG A 259 -0.16 -4.16 -14.53
C ARG A 259 -0.15 -5.62 -14.11
N PHE A 260 0.98 -6.11 -13.64
CA PHE A 260 1.22 -7.48 -13.23
C PHE A 260 1.32 -7.60 -11.70
N GLU A 261 0.65 -6.70 -10.98
CA GLU A 261 0.42 -6.80 -9.55
C GLU A 261 -0.85 -7.62 -9.26
N PHE A 262 -0.76 -8.50 -8.26
CA PHE A 262 -1.81 -9.42 -7.86
C PHE A 262 -2.02 -9.37 -6.36
N ARG A 263 -3.28 -9.40 -5.94
CA ARG A 263 -3.68 -9.58 -4.55
C ARG A 263 -4.13 -11.01 -4.32
N THR A 264 -3.52 -11.67 -3.36
CA THR A 264 -3.79 -13.07 -3.01
C THR A 264 -4.32 -13.20 -1.60
N PHE A 265 -5.11 -14.24 -1.37
CA PHE A 265 -5.79 -14.51 -0.11
C PHE A 265 -5.39 -15.89 0.38
N VAL A 266 -4.66 -15.94 1.49
CA VAL A 266 -4.23 -17.18 2.14
C VAL A 266 -5.08 -17.39 3.38
N VAL A 267 -5.67 -18.58 3.52
CA VAL A 267 -6.53 -18.95 4.65
C VAL A 267 -6.16 -20.35 5.11
N ASN A 268 -5.83 -20.48 6.40
CA ASN A 268 -5.37 -21.72 7.01
C ASN A 268 -4.19 -22.34 6.23
N SER A 269 -3.21 -21.50 5.93
CA SER A 269 -1.97 -21.82 5.22
C SER A 269 -2.19 -22.34 3.79
N LYS A 270 -3.34 -22.01 3.17
CA LYS A 270 -3.67 -22.40 1.80
C LYS A 270 -4.09 -21.20 0.99
N LEU A 271 -3.55 -21.08 -0.23
CA LEU A 271 -3.99 -20.09 -1.19
C LEU A 271 -5.45 -20.36 -1.60
N ARG A 272 -6.34 -19.40 -1.35
CA ARG A 272 -7.78 -19.49 -1.64
C ARG A 272 -8.20 -18.72 -2.87
N ALA A 273 -7.67 -17.50 -3.01
CA ALA A 273 -8.05 -16.63 -4.09
C ALA A 273 -6.89 -15.75 -4.54
N CYS A 274 -6.96 -15.31 -5.79
CA CYS A 274 -6.02 -14.35 -6.38
C CYS A 274 -6.77 -13.45 -7.37
N SER A 275 -6.56 -12.14 -7.24
CA SER A 275 -7.13 -11.10 -8.08
C SER A 275 -6.02 -10.34 -8.79
N GLN A 276 -6.24 -9.93 -10.03
CA GLN A 276 -5.56 -8.76 -10.59
C GLN A 276 -5.74 -7.57 -9.64
N TYR A 277 -4.66 -6.90 -9.25
CA TYR A 277 -4.72 -5.80 -8.29
C TYR A 277 -5.41 -4.58 -8.90
N ASN A 278 -4.85 -4.08 -10.00
CA ASN A 278 -5.43 -3.00 -10.79
C ASN A 278 -6.56 -3.55 -11.67
N HIS A 279 -7.74 -3.72 -11.07
CA HIS A 279 -8.92 -4.31 -11.69
C HIS A 279 -9.76 -3.33 -12.52
N VAL A 280 -9.24 -2.13 -12.78
CA VAL A 280 -9.90 -1.15 -13.66
C VAL A 280 -9.30 -1.11 -15.07
N ILE A 281 -8.31 -1.98 -15.35
CA ILE A 281 -7.66 -2.08 -16.66
C ILE A 281 -7.72 -3.51 -17.20
N TYR A 282 -7.86 -3.63 -18.51
CA TYR A 282 -7.61 -4.89 -19.23
C TYR A 282 -6.13 -5.02 -19.58
N VAL A 283 -5.60 -6.23 -19.42
CA VAL A 283 -4.21 -6.57 -19.74
C VAL A 283 -4.20 -7.90 -20.48
N GLU A 284 -3.81 -7.87 -21.76
CA GLU A 284 -3.90 -9.03 -22.65
C GLU A 284 -3.07 -10.22 -22.16
N GLU A 285 -1.88 -9.97 -21.62
CA GLU A 285 -0.99 -11.00 -21.09
C GLU A 285 -1.64 -11.77 -19.93
N LEU A 286 -2.47 -11.12 -19.11
CA LEU A 286 -3.16 -11.78 -18.00
C LEU A 286 -4.19 -12.78 -18.48
N GLU A 287 -4.95 -12.44 -19.53
CA GLU A 287 -5.94 -13.34 -20.14
C GLU A 287 -5.26 -14.49 -20.88
N LYS A 288 -4.19 -14.17 -21.62
CA LYS A 288 -3.46 -15.14 -22.44
C LYS A 288 -2.70 -16.18 -21.61
N TYR A 289 -2.07 -15.78 -20.51
CA TYR A 289 -1.16 -16.62 -19.71
C TYR A 289 -1.70 -16.92 -18.30
N GLN A 290 -3.02 -16.92 -18.13
CA GLN A 290 -3.66 -17.09 -16.81
C GLN A 290 -3.24 -18.38 -16.08
N ASN A 291 -3.00 -19.49 -16.80
CA ASN A 291 -2.65 -20.77 -16.19
C ASN A 291 -1.21 -20.76 -15.66
N GLU A 292 -0.29 -20.16 -16.41
CA GLU A 292 1.10 -19.98 -16.05
C GLU A 292 1.24 -19.05 -14.85
N ILE A 293 0.52 -17.91 -14.86
CA ILE A 293 0.45 -16.98 -13.72
C ILE A 293 -0.08 -17.68 -12.47
N ARG A 294 -1.20 -18.40 -12.60
CA ARG A 294 -1.82 -19.19 -11.52
C ARG A 294 -0.84 -20.19 -10.91
N THR A 295 -0.10 -20.90 -11.74
CA THR A 295 0.91 -21.88 -11.30
C THR A 295 2.05 -21.19 -10.57
N LEU A 296 2.57 -20.07 -11.10
CA LEU A 296 3.67 -19.33 -10.49
C LEU A 296 3.28 -18.78 -9.11
N ILE A 297 2.11 -18.13 -8.99
CA ILE A 297 1.63 -17.58 -7.72
C ILE A 297 1.38 -18.68 -6.70
N HIS A 298 0.77 -19.79 -7.13
CA HIS A 298 0.52 -20.94 -6.26
C HIS A 298 1.82 -21.51 -5.69
N ASN A 299 2.77 -21.88 -6.55
CA ASN A 299 4.04 -22.45 -6.13
C ASN A 299 4.84 -21.49 -5.23
N THR A 300 4.81 -20.19 -5.53
CA THR A 300 5.48 -19.16 -4.72
C THR A 300 4.81 -19.03 -3.34
N THR A 301 3.49 -19.05 -3.29
CA THR A 301 2.75 -18.98 -2.03
C THR A 301 2.99 -20.22 -1.17
N GLU A 302 2.95 -21.41 -1.75
CA GLU A 302 3.26 -22.66 -1.04
C GLU A 302 4.69 -22.66 -0.50
N TYR A 303 5.66 -22.25 -1.32
CA TYR A 303 7.06 -22.14 -0.90
C TYR A 303 7.22 -21.17 0.28
N LEU A 304 6.64 -19.96 0.20
CA LEU A 304 6.69 -19.00 1.31
C LEU A 304 6.00 -19.55 2.58
N GLN A 305 4.86 -20.21 2.39
CA GLN A 305 4.10 -20.80 3.48
C GLN A 305 4.86 -21.93 4.18
N GLU A 306 5.50 -22.82 3.43
CA GLU A 306 6.22 -23.97 3.98
C GLU A 306 7.52 -23.57 4.69
N HIS A 307 8.27 -22.63 4.10
CA HIS A 307 9.64 -22.33 4.55
C HIS A 307 9.75 -21.16 5.52
N TYR A 308 8.82 -20.19 5.48
CA TYR A 308 8.98 -18.94 6.25
C TYR A 308 7.75 -18.56 7.06
N PHE A 309 6.54 -18.89 6.60
CA PHE A 309 5.32 -18.39 7.26
C PHE A 309 4.58 -19.43 8.11
N LYS A 310 4.89 -20.72 8.01
CA LYS A 310 4.16 -21.82 8.68
C LYS A 310 3.84 -21.56 10.15
N ASP A 311 4.79 -21.02 10.89
CA ASP A 311 4.69 -20.83 12.34
C ASP A 311 4.22 -19.42 12.74
N PHE A 312 4.03 -18.51 11.78
CA PHE A 312 3.77 -17.09 12.02
C PHE A 312 2.49 -16.59 11.37
N PHE A 313 2.18 -17.06 10.17
CA PHE A 313 1.04 -16.62 9.38
C PHE A 313 0.31 -17.83 8.80
N THR A 314 -0.95 -17.96 9.22
CA THR A 314 -1.87 -18.95 8.65
C THR A 314 -2.93 -18.30 7.78
N THR A 315 -3.28 -17.04 8.06
CA THR A 315 -4.33 -16.33 7.32
C THR A 315 -3.93 -14.88 7.11
N TYR A 316 -3.77 -14.48 5.85
CA TYR A 316 -3.27 -13.17 5.45
C TYR A 316 -3.65 -12.84 4.00
N VAL A 317 -3.51 -11.56 3.63
CA VAL A 317 -3.59 -11.10 2.25
C VAL A 317 -2.18 -10.75 1.80
N ALA A 318 -1.78 -11.15 0.60
CA ALA A 318 -0.43 -10.89 0.07
C ALA A 318 -0.50 -10.29 -1.33
N ASP A 319 0.24 -9.20 -1.52
CA ASP A 319 0.37 -8.54 -2.82
C ASP A 319 1.69 -8.97 -3.48
N PHE A 320 1.60 -9.52 -4.68
CA PHE A 320 2.72 -9.98 -5.48
C PHE A 320 2.86 -9.16 -6.76
N VAL A 321 4.09 -8.99 -7.26
CA VAL A 321 4.34 -8.53 -8.62
C VAL A 321 5.00 -9.63 -9.43
N ILE A 322 4.55 -9.82 -10.66
CA ILE A 322 5.21 -10.66 -11.67
C ILE A 322 6.01 -9.78 -12.63
N TYR A 323 7.27 -10.12 -12.86
CA TYR A 323 8.11 -9.36 -13.78
C TYR A 323 7.78 -9.61 -15.25
N PRO A 324 7.93 -8.61 -16.14
CA PRO A 324 7.76 -8.78 -17.58
C PRO A 324 8.59 -9.93 -18.18
N SER A 325 9.78 -10.20 -17.64
CA SER A 325 10.67 -11.30 -18.03
C SER A 325 10.02 -12.67 -17.97
N PHE A 326 9.03 -12.87 -17.09
CA PHE A 326 8.25 -14.09 -17.01
C PHE A 326 7.51 -14.37 -18.32
N PHE A 327 6.83 -13.37 -18.86
CA PHE A 327 6.07 -13.52 -20.10
C PHE A 327 6.98 -13.74 -21.30
N ASP A 328 8.17 -13.14 -21.30
CA ASP A 328 9.17 -13.38 -22.34
C ASP A 328 9.71 -14.81 -22.26
N SER A 329 9.91 -15.35 -21.04
CA SER A 329 10.31 -16.76 -20.86
C SER A 329 9.27 -17.74 -21.41
N ILE A 330 7.97 -17.47 -21.19
CA ILE A 330 6.88 -18.30 -21.73
C ILE A 330 6.89 -18.29 -23.27
N LYS A 331 7.10 -17.12 -23.89
CA LYS A 331 7.20 -17.02 -25.36
C LYS A 331 8.37 -17.84 -25.93
N LEU A 332 9.42 -18.03 -25.13
CA LEU A 332 10.58 -18.88 -25.47
C LEU A 332 10.37 -20.36 -25.14
N GLY A 333 9.19 -20.74 -24.64
CA GLY A 333 8.83 -22.13 -24.34
C GLY A 333 9.16 -22.58 -22.92
N VAL A 334 9.54 -21.69 -22.01
CA VAL A 334 9.71 -22.02 -20.59
C VAL A 334 8.33 -22.15 -19.94
N HIS A 335 8.06 -23.26 -19.26
CA HIS A 335 6.81 -23.44 -18.54
C HIS A 335 6.92 -22.95 -17.10
N ALA A 336 5.86 -22.37 -16.55
CA ALA A 336 5.82 -21.86 -15.17
C ALA A 336 6.16 -22.93 -14.11
N LYS A 337 5.88 -24.20 -14.38
CA LYS A 337 6.24 -25.33 -13.51
C LYS A 337 7.76 -25.56 -13.40
N ASP A 338 8.52 -25.09 -14.38
CA ASP A 338 9.97 -25.22 -14.44
C ASP A 338 10.66 -23.99 -13.81
N CYS A 339 9.90 -22.94 -13.48
CA CYS A 339 10.39 -21.77 -12.78
C CYS A 339 10.60 -22.08 -11.29
N SER A 340 11.77 -21.78 -10.77
CA SER A 340 12.06 -21.95 -9.35
C SER A 340 11.31 -20.90 -8.52
N ALA A 341 10.34 -21.33 -7.70
CA ALA A 341 9.61 -20.44 -6.79
C ALA A 341 10.54 -19.66 -5.84
N SER A 342 11.68 -20.25 -5.48
CA SER A 342 12.65 -19.68 -4.55
C SER A 342 13.57 -18.60 -5.14
N SER A 343 13.65 -18.47 -6.46
CA SER A 343 14.63 -17.57 -7.09
C SER A 343 14.23 -16.10 -7.04
N GLY A 344 12.93 -15.81 -6.94
CA GLY A 344 12.38 -14.46 -7.05
C GLY A 344 12.64 -13.75 -8.38
N GLU A 345 13.11 -14.49 -9.39
CA GLU A 345 13.43 -13.96 -10.72
C GLU A 345 12.19 -13.45 -11.46
N PHE A 346 11.06 -14.13 -11.29
CA PHE A 346 9.82 -13.85 -12.00
C PHE A 346 8.72 -13.25 -11.14
N ILE A 347 8.84 -13.34 -9.81
CA ILE A 347 7.80 -12.92 -8.89
C ILE A 347 8.40 -12.48 -7.56
N LYS A 348 7.88 -11.38 -7.00
CA LYS A 348 8.25 -10.88 -5.67
C LYS A 348 7.02 -10.57 -4.83
N LEU A 349 7.16 -10.78 -3.53
CA LEU A 349 6.20 -10.34 -2.52
C LEU A 349 6.42 -8.84 -2.24
N ILE A 350 5.40 -8.03 -2.48
CA ILE A 350 5.39 -6.58 -2.26
C ILE A 350 4.98 -6.27 -0.82
N GLU A 351 3.83 -6.79 -0.39
CA GLU A 351 3.14 -6.38 0.84
C GLU A 351 2.35 -7.54 1.44
N LEU A 352 2.33 -7.65 2.76
CA LEU A 352 1.33 -8.41 3.49
C LEU A 352 0.30 -7.43 4.05
N ASN A 353 -0.96 -7.81 3.98
CA ASN A 353 -2.08 -7.07 4.56
C ASN A 353 -2.85 -7.99 5.52
N PRO A 354 -3.49 -7.43 6.55
CA PRO A 354 -4.36 -8.20 7.43
C PRO A 354 -5.53 -8.83 6.66
N TYR A 355 -5.93 -10.03 7.08
CA TYR A 355 -7.10 -10.69 6.52
C TYR A 355 -8.37 -10.21 7.22
N GLU A 356 -8.94 -9.11 6.73
CA GLU A 356 -10.11 -8.45 7.32
C GLU A 356 -10.85 -7.56 6.31
N GLU A 357 -12.09 -7.15 6.66
CA GLU A 357 -12.97 -6.41 5.74
C GLU A 357 -12.41 -5.06 5.25
N SER A 358 -11.55 -4.43 6.05
CA SER A 358 -10.86 -3.18 5.71
C SER A 358 -9.84 -3.35 4.60
N THR A 359 -9.32 -4.57 4.37
CA THR A 359 -8.37 -4.84 3.30
C THR A 359 -9.13 -4.96 1.99
N GLY A 360 -8.80 -4.09 1.02
CA GLY A 360 -9.45 -4.09 -0.29
C GLY A 360 -9.38 -5.45 -0.99
N THR A 361 -10.46 -5.86 -1.65
CA THR A 361 -10.57 -7.21 -2.22
C THR A 361 -10.38 -7.29 -3.74
N CYS A 362 -10.18 -6.15 -4.40
CA CYS A 362 -10.12 -6.05 -5.86
C CYS A 362 -11.36 -6.71 -6.51
N LEU A 363 -11.20 -7.79 -7.28
CA LEU A 363 -12.29 -8.50 -7.97
C LEU A 363 -13.10 -9.46 -7.10
N PHE A 364 -12.83 -9.51 -5.79
CA PHE A 364 -13.63 -10.26 -4.82
C PHE A 364 -14.46 -9.33 -3.95
N SER A 365 -15.41 -9.90 -3.21
CA SER A 365 -16.21 -9.22 -2.21
C SER A 365 -16.23 -10.01 -0.92
N TRP A 366 -15.80 -9.41 0.20
CA TRP A 366 -15.91 -10.01 1.53
C TRP A 366 -17.34 -10.48 1.86
N LYS A 367 -18.36 -9.83 1.30
CA LYS A 367 -19.77 -10.14 1.56
C LYS A 367 -20.34 -11.21 0.63
N GLN A 368 -20.00 -11.16 -0.66
CA GLN A 368 -20.59 -12.06 -1.67
C GLN A 368 -19.78 -13.35 -1.83
N ASP A 369 -18.46 -13.28 -1.65
CA ASP A 369 -17.53 -14.39 -1.86
C ASP A 369 -17.16 -15.11 -0.55
N THR A 370 -18.04 -15.10 0.45
CA THR A 370 -17.77 -15.72 1.78
C THR A 370 -17.45 -17.22 1.74
N HIS A 371 -17.86 -17.91 0.68
CA HIS A 371 -17.53 -19.31 0.42
C HIS A 371 -16.09 -19.51 -0.07
N ILE A 372 -15.48 -18.48 -0.68
CA ILE A 372 -14.09 -18.43 -1.13
C ILE A 372 -13.21 -17.78 -0.05
N LEU A 373 -13.70 -16.68 0.52
CA LEU A 373 -13.07 -15.84 1.51
C LEU A 373 -13.84 -15.92 2.85
N PRO A 374 -13.70 -17.04 3.60
CA PRO A 374 -14.41 -17.20 4.86
C PRO A 374 -13.95 -16.17 5.89
N MET A 375 -14.91 -15.51 6.53
CA MET A 375 -14.63 -14.49 7.54
C MET A 375 -13.92 -15.09 8.77
N PRO A 376 -12.87 -14.43 9.31
CA PRO A 376 -12.09 -14.92 10.46
C PRO A 376 -12.93 -15.30 11.69
N ASN A 377 -14.03 -14.58 11.91
CA ASN A 377 -14.87 -14.70 13.10
C ASN A 377 -16.12 -15.57 12.89
N SER A 378 -16.23 -16.24 11.76
CA SER A 378 -17.26 -17.26 11.58
C SER A 378 -16.88 -18.48 12.42
N ALA A 379 -17.66 -18.79 13.47
CA ALA A 379 -17.40 -19.90 14.40
C ALA A 379 -17.19 -21.26 13.69
N SER A 380 -17.55 -21.35 12.42
CA SER A 380 -17.34 -22.45 11.47
C SER A 380 -15.87 -22.75 11.12
N LEU A 381 -14.89 -21.90 11.44
CA LEU A 381 -13.47 -22.23 11.19
C LEU A 381 -12.93 -23.31 12.16
N SER A 382 -13.60 -23.55 13.29
CA SER A 382 -13.14 -24.47 14.34
C SER A 382 -13.75 -25.87 14.28
N SER A 383 -14.78 -26.10 13.46
CA SER A 383 -15.30 -27.43 13.22
C SER A 383 -14.74 -27.96 11.90
N GLU A 384 -13.90 -29.00 11.96
CA GLU A 384 -13.48 -29.86 10.85
C GLU A 384 -14.67 -30.62 10.22
N THR A 385 -15.85 -30.00 10.13
CA THR A 385 -16.98 -30.50 9.35
C THR A 385 -16.61 -30.40 7.88
N SER A 386 -15.90 -31.41 7.40
CA SER A 386 -15.82 -31.91 6.02
C SER A 386 -16.25 -30.88 4.96
N VAL A 387 -15.59 -29.72 4.92
CA VAL A 387 -15.62 -28.87 3.75
C VAL A 387 -14.98 -29.74 2.69
N SER A 388 -15.81 -30.27 1.80
CA SER A 388 -15.39 -31.16 0.72
C SER A 388 -14.07 -30.66 0.15
N GLU A 389 -13.08 -31.54 0.02
CA GLU A 389 -11.70 -31.28 -0.43
C GLU A 389 -11.58 -30.68 -1.84
N ASN A 390 -12.66 -30.12 -2.39
CA ASN A 390 -12.63 -29.17 -3.50
C ASN A 390 -11.94 -27.90 -3.04
N ASN A 391 -10.63 -28.00 -2.91
CA ASN A 391 -9.66 -26.96 -2.58
C ASN A 391 -9.46 -26.09 -3.83
N THR A 392 -10.55 -25.56 -4.39
CA THR A 392 -10.53 -24.79 -5.62
C THR A 392 -9.99 -23.40 -5.30
N PHE A 393 -8.70 -23.22 -5.54
CA PHE A 393 -8.10 -21.90 -5.68
C PHE A 393 -8.86 -21.11 -6.75
N GLU A 394 -9.36 -19.91 -6.44
CA GLU A 394 -10.09 -19.07 -7.39
C GLU A 394 -9.22 -17.94 -7.94
N TYR A 395 -9.27 -17.70 -9.24
CA TYR A 395 -8.44 -16.70 -9.92
C TYR A 395 -9.30 -15.77 -10.76
N ARG A 396 -9.25 -14.46 -10.48
CA ARG A 396 -10.06 -13.43 -11.16
C ARG A 396 -9.17 -12.34 -11.77
N PHE A 397 -9.46 -11.96 -13.01
CA PHE A 397 -8.83 -10.86 -13.73
C PHE A 397 -9.84 -10.25 -14.72
N ILE A 398 -9.53 -9.07 -15.24
CA ILE A 398 -10.35 -8.40 -16.25
C ILE A 398 -10.12 -9.05 -17.60
N THR A 399 -11.18 -9.63 -18.19
CA THR A 399 -11.15 -10.18 -19.55
C THR A 399 -11.50 -9.10 -20.58
N LYS A 400 -11.13 -9.32 -21.83
CA LYS A 400 -11.52 -8.46 -22.95
C LYS A 400 -13.04 -8.35 -23.10
N GLU A 401 -13.76 -9.43 -22.80
CA GLU A 401 -15.22 -9.43 -22.81
C GLU A 401 -15.79 -8.54 -21.70
N PHE A 402 -15.24 -8.64 -20.48
CA PHE A 402 -15.65 -7.82 -19.36
C PHE A 402 -15.37 -6.33 -19.61
N GLU A 403 -14.18 -5.97 -20.10
CA GLU A 403 -13.85 -4.59 -20.48
C GLU A 403 -14.87 -4.03 -21.49
N LYS A 404 -15.15 -4.80 -22.56
CA LYS A 404 -16.13 -4.38 -23.58
C LYS A 404 -17.52 -4.17 -23.01
N LYS A 405 -17.99 -5.03 -22.10
CA LYS A 405 -19.35 -4.95 -21.54
C LYS A 405 -19.47 -3.90 -20.44
N TYR A 406 -18.56 -3.93 -19.49
CA TYR A 406 -18.65 -3.17 -18.23
C TYR A 406 -17.99 -1.80 -18.34
N LEU A 407 -16.72 -1.77 -18.75
CA LEU A 407 -15.94 -0.53 -18.81
C LEU A 407 -16.47 0.38 -19.92
N SER A 408 -16.85 -0.16 -21.08
CA SER A 408 -17.40 0.69 -22.14
C SER A 408 -18.75 1.32 -21.79
N HIS A 409 -19.54 0.72 -20.89
CA HIS A 409 -20.82 1.26 -20.45
C HIS A 409 -20.62 2.34 -19.39
N HIS A 410 -19.84 2.05 -18.34
CA HIS A 410 -19.60 2.99 -17.24
C HIS A 410 -18.75 4.19 -17.67
N LEU A 411 -17.80 4.01 -18.60
CA LEU A 411 -16.94 5.10 -19.08
C LEU A 411 -17.62 5.97 -20.15
N LYS A 412 -18.71 5.50 -20.77
CA LYS A 412 -19.52 6.34 -21.69
C LYS A 412 -20.46 7.29 -20.96
N GLU A 413 -20.93 6.90 -19.77
CA GLU A 413 -21.79 7.76 -18.94
C GLU A 413 -21.01 8.87 -18.23
N VAL A 414 -19.71 8.67 -18.01
CA VAL A 414 -18.78 9.67 -17.46
C VAL A 414 -18.15 10.48 -18.59
N VAL A 415 -18.88 11.48 -19.09
CA VAL A 415 -18.46 12.33 -20.22
C VAL A 415 -17.27 13.25 -19.85
N ALA A 416 -16.30 13.29 -20.78
CA ALA A 416 -15.15 14.17 -21.04
C ALA A 416 -14.61 15.19 -19.99
N ASP A 417 -15.43 15.90 -19.22
CA ASP A 417 -14.99 16.99 -18.34
C ASP A 417 -14.75 16.55 -16.88
N GLU A 418 -15.43 15.49 -16.42
CA GLU A 418 -15.27 14.98 -15.04
C GLU A 418 -14.12 13.97 -14.88
N PHE A 419 -13.53 13.51 -15.99
CA PHE A 419 -12.52 12.45 -15.96
C PHE A 419 -11.24 12.84 -15.20
N LYS A 420 -10.89 14.13 -15.16
CA LYS A 420 -9.78 14.64 -14.33
C LYS A 420 -10.08 14.56 -12.84
N TYR A 421 -11.34 14.76 -12.45
CA TYR A 421 -11.74 14.74 -11.04
C TYR A 421 -11.88 13.30 -10.53
N ILE A 422 -12.44 12.42 -11.38
CA ILE A 422 -12.64 11.01 -11.06
C ILE A 422 -11.30 10.25 -11.05
N LEU A 423 -10.34 10.53 -11.95
CA LEU A 423 -9.00 9.95 -11.81
C LEU A 423 -8.36 10.35 -10.47
N LYS A 424 -8.56 11.60 -10.02
CA LYS A 424 -8.04 12.05 -8.73
C LYS A 424 -8.72 11.32 -7.57
N GLU A 425 -10.05 11.28 -7.48
CA GLU A 425 -10.73 10.61 -6.34
C GLU A 425 -10.69 9.08 -6.42
N THR A 426 -10.87 8.50 -7.60
CA THR A 426 -10.92 7.05 -7.80
C THR A 426 -9.54 6.46 -7.61
N VAL A 427 -8.50 7.05 -8.20
CA VAL A 427 -7.14 6.51 -8.05
C VAL A 427 -6.57 6.77 -6.66
N THR A 428 -6.89 7.88 -5.99
CA THR A 428 -6.51 8.07 -4.58
C THR A 428 -7.17 7.05 -3.64
N ASN A 429 -8.35 6.51 -4.00
CA ASN A 429 -9.00 5.44 -3.24
C ASN A 429 -8.53 4.02 -3.59
N TYR A 430 -7.95 3.81 -4.78
CA TYR A 430 -7.46 2.50 -5.25
C TYR A 430 -5.93 2.30 -5.13
N ILE A 431 -5.16 3.37 -4.95
CA ILE A 431 -3.72 3.30 -4.61
C ILE A 431 -3.57 3.38 -3.09
#